data_AF-A0A416VPV7-F1
#
_entry.id   AF-A0A416VPV7-F1
#
_cell.length_a   1.000
_cell.length_b   1.000
_cell.length_c   1.000
_cell.angle_alpha   90.00
_cell.angle_beta   90.00
_cell.angle_gamma   90.00
#
_symmetry.space_group_name_H-M   'P 1'
#
loop_
_entity.id
_entity.type
_entity.pdbx_description
1 polymer ?
#
loop_
_entity_poly.entity_id
_entity_poly.type
_entity_poly.pdbx_seq_one_letter_code
_entity_poly.pdbx_strand_id
1 'polypeptide(L)'
;MNMKIELENCQKSLTLKDFEEIESKLGYALPERLKEFYLQYNGGSTKQTASINKYQEVEIEDFFPFKYNKDFKNDPRYTAEGETLELRKAGAISDSILIFAMESTDEGRITIDLVNGKIYLYPIVGMQDVIFNFGEPRLVANSIDDFFDNLVVLDGHKAIPAIEEIEEGQTETAGVMPELSDC
;
A
#
# COMPACT_ATOMS: atom_id res chain seq x y z
N MET A 1 19.02 9.42 9.41
CA MET A 1 18.09 9.97 10.43
C MET A 1 17.36 8.82 11.10
N ASN A 2 16.99 8.91 12.39
CA ASN A 2 16.05 7.94 12.97
C ASN A 2 14.63 8.30 12.50
N MET A 3 14.05 7.45 11.66
CA MET A 3 12.62 7.52 11.34
C MET A 3 11.82 7.04 12.55
N LYS A 4 10.75 7.77 12.90
CA LYS A 4 9.92 7.49 14.08
C LYS A 4 8.99 6.28 13.90
N ILE A 5 8.75 5.87 12.67
CA ILE A 5 7.82 4.80 12.32
C ILE A 5 8.54 3.46 12.27
N GLU A 6 7.92 2.41 12.80
CA GLU A 6 8.35 1.04 12.59
C GLU A 6 7.34 0.27 11.75
N LEU A 7 7.86 -0.51 10.80
CA LEU A 7 7.04 -1.44 10.03
C LEU A 7 7.23 -2.87 10.50
N GLU A 8 6.19 -3.68 10.28
CA GLU A 8 6.21 -5.14 10.38
C GLU A 8 5.84 -5.79 9.05
N ASN A 9 6.03 -7.12 8.98
CA ASN A 9 5.76 -7.90 7.78
C ASN A 9 6.51 -7.41 6.51
N CYS A 10 7.63 -6.72 6.69
CA CYS A 10 8.46 -6.22 5.60
C CYS A 10 8.93 -7.35 4.67
N GLN A 11 9.03 -7.03 3.39
CA GLN A 11 9.60 -7.95 2.41
C GLN A 11 11.14 -7.97 2.51
N LYS A 12 11.76 -8.86 1.72
CA LYS A 12 13.22 -8.98 1.65
C LYS A 12 13.85 -7.60 1.39
N SER A 13 14.88 -7.25 2.17
CA SER A 13 15.60 -5.98 2.05
C SER A 13 16.13 -5.74 0.64
N LEU A 14 16.08 -4.48 0.22
CA LEU A 14 16.61 -4.02 -1.06
C LEU A 14 18.09 -3.69 -0.96
N THR A 15 18.75 -3.67 -2.10
CA THR A 15 20.12 -3.19 -2.29
C THR A 15 20.14 -1.91 -3.11
N LEU A 16 21.26 -1.20 -3.13
CA LEU A 16 21.42 -0.03 -4.01
C LEU A 16 21.22 -0.38 -5.49
N LYS A 17 21.67 -1.57 -5.91
CA LYS A 17 21.44 -2.08 -7.26
C LYS A 17 19.95 -2.29 -7.57
N ASP A 18 19.16 -2.70 -6.57
CA ASP A 18 17.72 -2.83 -6.77
C ASP A 18 17.10 -1.48 -7.13
N PHE A 19 17.54 -0.39 -6.50
CA PHE A 19 17.07 0.96 -6.82
C PHE A 19 17.47 1.42 -8.22
N GLU A 20 18.68 1.11 -8.68
CA GLU A 20 19.08 1.42 -10.07
C GLU A 20 18.12 0.79 -11.08
N GLU A 21 17.73 -0.47 -10.85
CA GLU A 21 16.75 -1.17 -11.70
C GLU A 21 15.34 -0.55 -11.62
N ILE A 22 14.91 -0.16 -10.41
CA ILE A 22 13.60 0.47 -10.16
C ILE A 22 13.54 1.85 -10.83
N GLU A 23 14.53 2.71 -10.59
CA GLU A 23 14.63 4.06 -11.16
C GLU A 23 14.71 3.99 -12.69
N SER A 24 15.43 3.01 -13.25
CA SER A 24 15.50 2.79 -14.70
C SER A 24 14.15 2.46 -15.32
N LYS A 25 13.28 1.72 -14.64
CA LYS A 25 11.93 1.39 -15.14
C LYS A 25 10.95 2.53 -14.92
N LEU A 26 11.04 3.23 -13.78
CA LEU A 26 10.21 4.38 -13.49
C LEU A 26 10.52 5.58 -14.41
N GLY A 27 11.76 5.68 -14.89
CA GLY A 27 12.26 6.81 -15.68
C GLY A 27 12.62 8.04 -14.84
N TYR A 28 12.69 7.88 -13.51
CA TYR A 28 12.95 8.95 -12.56
C TYR A 28 13.82 8.44 -11.42
N ALA A 29 14.68 9.31 -10.88
CA ALA A 29 15.40 9.05 -9.65
C ALA A 29 14.44 9.12 -8.45
N LEU A 30 14.60 8.22 -7.48
CA LEU A 30 13.88 8.26 -6.22
C LEU A 30 14.60 9.22 -5.26
N PRO A 31 13.85 9.98 -4.43
CA PRO A 31 14.45 10.79 -3.39
C PRO A 31 15.31 9.95 -2.42
N GLU A 32 16.46 10.48 -2.02
CA GLU A 32 17.40 9.74 -1.15
C GLU A 32 16.75 9.28 0.16
N ARG A 33 15.97 10.14 0.81
CA ARG A 33 15.28 9.76 2.06
C ARG A 33 14.23 8.67 1.86
N LEU A 34 13.61 8.58 0.68
CA LEU A 34 12.73 7.46 0.34
C LEU A 34 13.55 6.17 0.20
N LYS A 35 14.69 6.21 -0.48
CA LYS A 35 15.59 5.05 -0.62
C LYS A 35 16.12 4.59 0.74
N GLU A 36 16.54 5.50 1.62
CA GLU A 36 16.97 5.19 2.99
C GLU A 36 15.88 4.44 3.77
N PHE A 37 14.63 4.91 3.68
CA PHE A 37 13.48 4.22 4.28
C PHE A 37 13.34 2.80 3.74
N TYR A 38 13.37 2.64 2.42
CA TYR A 38 13.15 1.34 1.76
C TYR A 38 14.34 0.37 1.84
N LEU A 39 15.56 0.86 2.12
CA LEU A 39 16.70 0.02 2.50
C LEU A 39 16.47 -0.65 3.86
N GLN A 40 15.83 0.06 4.79
CA GLN A 40 15.49 -0.45 6.11
C GLN A 40 14.20 -1.30 6.07
N TYR A 41 13.18 -0.83 5.36
CA TYR A 41 11.85 -1.42 5.30
C TYR A 41 11.35 -1.51 3.85
N ASN A 42 11.53 -2.67 3.21
CA ASN A 42 10.96 -2.90 1.87
C ASN A 42 9.44 -3.16 1.96
N GLY A 43 8.68 -2.07 2.11
CA GLY A 43 7.25 -2.10 2.40
C GLY A 43 6.93 -2.71 3.77
N GLY A 44 5.64 -2.95 4.00
CA GLY A 44 5.11 -3.53 5.23
C GLY A 44 4.05 -2.65 5.89
N SER A 45 3.45 -3.20 6.95
CA SER A 45 2.37 -2.57 7.70
C SER A 45 2.92 -1.75 8.86
N THR A 46 2.28 -0.64 9.19
CA THR A 46 2.66 0.18 10.34
C THR A 46 2.38 -0.58 11.64
N LYS A 47 3.40 -0.81 12.49
CA LYS A 47 3.18 -1.43 13.82
C LYS A 47 2.34 -0.56 14.75
N GLN A 48 2.48 0.75 14.57
CA GLN A 48 1.81 1.79 15.35
C GLN A 48 0.80 2.52 14.48
N THR A 49 -0.15 3.23 15.11
CA THR A 49 -0.91 4.26 14.39
C THR A 49 0.06 5.36 13.95
N ALA A 50 0.23 5.50 12.64
CA ALA A 50 1.04 6.53 12.01
C ALA A 50 0.16 7.39 11.11
N SER A 51 0.17 8.69 11.33
CA SER A 51 -0.61 9.63 10.53
C SER A 51 0.18 10.89 10.22
N ILE A 52 -0.25 11.61 9.19
CA ILE A 52 0.20 12.97 8.89
C ILE A 52 -1.01 13.90 8.95
N ASN A 53 -0.86 15.02 9.65
CA ASN A 53 -1.93 16.01 9.82
C ASN A 53 -1.37 17.42 9.57
N LYS A 54 -1.01 17.69 8.31
CA LYS A 54 -0.47 18.99 7.88
C LYS A 54 -1.47 19.82 7.09
N TYR A 55 -2.01 19.23 6.03
CA TYR A 55 -3.05 19.85 5.18
C TYR A 55 -4.40 19.17 5.35
N GLN A 56 -4.37 17.88 5.67
CA GLN A 56 -5.48 17.01 6.00
C GLN A 56 -4.91 15.86 6.85
N GLU A 57 -5.78 15.19 7.59
CA GLU A 57 -5.42 13.98 8.31
C GLU A 57 -5.44 12.79 7.35
N VAL A 58 -4.32 12.07 7.28
CA VAL A 58 -4.18 10.80 6.56
C VAL A 58 -3.48 9.83 7.49
N GLU A 59 -4.17 8.78 7.89
CA GLU A 59 -3.56 7.65 8.58
C GLU A 59 -3.02 6.65 7.56
N ILE A 60 -1.81 6.17 7.79
CA ILE A 60 -1.08 5.27 6.89
C ILE A 60 -1.25 3.84 7.40
N GLU A 61 -1.56 2.91 6.50
CA GLU A 61 -1.70 1.49 6.81
C GLU A 61 -0.47 0.70 6.38
N ASP A 62 -0.22 0.75 5.08
CA ASP A 62 0.82 -0.05 4.44
C ASP A 62 1.69 0.83 3.55
N PHE A 63 2.97 0.51 3.56
CA PHE A 63 3.91 0.91 2.53
C PHE A 63 4.04 -0.24 1.54
N PHE A 64 3.84 0.03 0.26
CA PHE A 64 3.96 -1.00 -0.77
C PHE A 64 5.44 -1.38 -0.94
N PRO A 65 5.80 -2.67 -0.99
CA PRO A 65 7.16 -3.08 -1.30
C PRO A 65 7.50 -2.74 -2.75
N PHE A 66 8.77 -2.47 -3.05
CA PHE A 66 9.22 -2.29 -4.44
C PHE A 66 9.50 -3.63 -5.14
N LYS A 67 9.92 -4.64 -4.39
CA LYS A 67 10.21 -5.99 -4.90
C LYS A 67 9.83 -7.05 -3.87
N TYR A 68 9.75 -8.29 -4.34
CA TYR A 68 9.62 -9.49 -3.51
C TYR A 68 8.31 -9.55 -2.70
N ASN A 69 7.19 -9.07 -3.25
CA ASN A 69 5.91 -9.15 -2.55
C ASN A 69 5.41 -10.61 -2.47
N LYS A 70 5.78 -11.31 -1.39
CA LYS A 70 5.49 -12.74 -1.20
C LYS A 70 4.01 -13.03 -1.04
N ASP A 71 3.24 -12.07 -0.52
CA ASP A 71 1.81 -12.20 -0.25
C ASP A 71 1.02 -12.34 -1.57
N PHE A 72 1.60 -11.83 -2.66
CA PHE A 72 1.11 -11.97 -4.02
C PHE A 72 2.01 -12.83 -4.91
N LYS A 73 2.70 -13.83 -4.33
CA LYS A 73 3.57 -14.77 -5.06
C LYS A 73 4.65 -14.08 -5.91
N ASN A 74 5.12 -12.91 -5.47
CA ASN A 74 6.05 -12.03 -6.18
C ASN A 74 5.55 -11.53 -7.54
N ASP A 75 4.23 -11.46 -7.77
CA ASP A 75 3.69 -10.80 -8.95
C ASP A 75 4.07 -9.30 -8.90
N PRO A 76 4.81 -8.80 -9.91
CA PRO A 76 5.33 -7.44 -9.90
C PRO A 76 4.23 -6.38 -9.87
N ARG A 77 2.99 -6.69 -10.28
CA ARG A 77 1.88 -5.73 -10.30
C ARG A 77 1.46 -5.27 -8.89
N TYR A 78 1.77 -6.04 -7.85
CA TYR A 78 1.45 -5.70 -6.46
C TYR A 78 2.67 -5.10 -5.74
N THR A 79 3.42 -4.25 -6.43
CA THR A 79 4.55 -3.52 -5.86
C THR A 79 4.37 -2.02 -6.11
N ALA A 80 5.03 -1.17 -5.33
CA ALA A 80 5.01 0.28 -5.53
C ALA A 80 5.36 0.66 -6.98
N GLU A 81 6.42 0.04 -7.53
CA GLU A 81 6.83 0.22 -8.94
C GLU A 81 5.76 -0.31 -9.90
N GLY A 82 5.33 -1.56 -9.74
CA GLY A 82 4.48 -2.21 -10.74
C GLY A 82 3.06 -1.69 -10.78
N GLU A 83 2.42 -1.42 -9.63
CA GLU A 83 1.10 -0.80 -9.58
C GLU A 83 1.14 0.58 -10.25
N THR A 84 2.17 1.37 -9.91
CA THR A 84 2.41 2.68 -10.54
C THR A 84 2.52 2.57 -12.05
N LEU A 85 3.31 1.63 -12.57
CA LEU A 85 3.53 1.47 -14.01
C LEU A 85 2.25 1.04 -14.75
N GLU A 86 1.45 0.15 -14.18
CA GLU A 86 0.16 -0.25 -14.78
C GLU A 86 -0.84 0.91 -14.80
N LEU A 87 -0.92 1.70 -13.71
CA LEU A 87 -1.81 2.86 -13.65
C LEU A 87 -1.37 4.00 -14.59
N ARG A 88 -0.06 4.24 -14.74
CA ARG A 88 0.47 5.17 -15.76
C ARG A 88 0.12 4.71 -17.17
N LYS A 89 0.33 3.43 -17.47
CA LYS A 89 0.01 2.83 -18.77
C LYS A 89 -1.47 2.94 -19.11
N ALA A 90 -2.34 2.85 -18.10
CA ALA A 90 -3.78 3.05 -18.25
C ALA A 90 -4.19 4.53 -18.34
N GLY A 91 -3.28 5.48 -18.10
CA GLY A 91 -3.56 6.91 -18.05
C GLY A 91 -4.30 7.36 -16.78
N ALA A 92 -4.34 6.53 -15.73
CA ALA A 92 -5.02 6.83 -14.48
C ALA A 92 -4.24 7.82 -13.60
N ILE A 93 -2.91 7.86 -13.75
CA ILE A 93 -2.01 8.81 -13.09
C ILE A 93 -0.98 9.34 -14.09
N SER A 94 -0.41 10.52 -13.79
CA SER A 94 0.67 11.12 -14.59
C SER A 94 1.97 10.31 -14.50
N ASP A 95 2.79 10.39 -15.55
CA ASP A 95 4.10 9.73 -15.64
C ASP A 95 5.07 10.10 -14.53
N SER A 96 4.88 11.23 -13.84
CA SER A 96 5.75 11.61 -12.70
C SER A 96 5.31 11.02 -11.36
N ILE A 97 4.09 10.48 -11.27
CA ILE A 97 3.49 10.03 -10.01
C ILE A 97 3.98 8.63 -9.67
N LEU A 98 4.44 8.44 -8.43
CA LEU A 98 4.77 7.15 -7.83
C LEU A 98 3.88 6.90 -6.63
N ILE A 99 3.16 5.78 -6.63
CA ILE A 99 2.43 5.28 -5.47
C ILE A 99 3.41 4.52 -4.58
N PHE A 100 3.42 4.82 -3.28
CA PHE A 100 4.35 4.17 -2.34
C PHE A 100 3.67 3.69 -1.05
N ALA A 101 2.48 4.19 -0.72
CA ALA A 101 1.72 3.76 0.45
C ALA A 101 0.22 3.86 0.22
N MET A 102 -0.57 3.33 1.13
CA MET A 102 -2.02 3.48 1.19
C MET A 102 -2.48 4.02 2.54
N GLU A 103 -3.65 4.63 2.56
CA GLU A 103 -4.29 5.04 3.81
C GLU A 103 -5.08 3.90 4.47
N SER A 104 -5.40 4.04 5.76
CA SER A 104 -6.02 2.96 6.58
C SER A 104 -7.49 2.67 6.36
N THR A 105 -8.19 3.48 5.57
CA THR A 105 -9.55 3.15 5.11
C THR A 105 -9.53 2.31 3.83
N ASP A 106 -8.36 2.08 3.21
CA ASP A 106 -8.18 1.53 1.86
C ASP A 106 -8.99 2.28 0.78
N GLU A 107 -9.30 3.56 1.03
CA GLU A 107 -10.01 4.42 0.09
C GLU A 107 -9.06 5.35 -0.69
N GLY A 108 -7.74 5.17 -0.55
CA GLY A 108 -6.78 6.08 -1.14
C GLY A 108 -5.36 5.55 -1.26
N ARG A 109 -4.63 6.13 -2.21
CA ARG A 109 -3.20 5.87 -2.44
C ARG A 109 -2.39 7.11 -2.10
N ILE A 110 -1.32 6.94 -1.34
CA ILE A 110 -0.37 8.00 -1.00
C ILE A 110 0.77 7.95 -2.02
N THR A 111 1.02 9.09 -2.63
CA THR A 111 1.87 9.21 -3.81
C THR A 111 2.89 10.32 -3.67
N ILE A 112 3.99 10.22 -4.40
CA ILE A 112 4.94 11.30 -4.62
C ILE A 112 4.99 11.67 -6.10
N ASP A 113 4.94 12.95 -6.40
CA ASP A 113 5.28 13.47 -7.72
C ASP A 113 6.81 13.63 -7.82
N LEU A 114 7.46 12.77 -8.61
CA LEU A 114 8.92 12.72 -8.74
C LEU A 114 9.52 13.94 -9.47
N VAL A 115 8.70 14.82 -10.06
CA VAL A 115 9.16 16.06 -10.70
C VAL A 115 9.21 17.22 -9.71
N ASN A 116 8.14 17.42 -8.92
CA ASN A 116 8.06 18.54 -7.97
C ASN A 116 8.27 18.15 -6.50
N GLY A 117 8.37 16.85 -6.21
CA GLY A 117 8.64 16.29 -4.90
C GLY A 117 7.44 16.21 -3.95
N LYS A 118 6.28 16.78 -4.31
CA LYS A 118 5.13 16.87 -3.40
C LYS A 118 4.45 15.52 -3.21
N ILE A 119 3.86 15.35 -2.03
CA ILE A 119 3.13 14.14 -1.64
C ILE A 119 1.63 14.42 -1.72
N TYR A 120 0.87 13.53 -2.33
CA TYR A 120 -0.57 13.64 -2.48
C TYR A 120 -1.27 12.35 -2.06
N LEU A 121 -2.47 12.50 -1.49
CA LEU A 121 -3.45 11.44 -1.39
C LEU A 121 -4.30 11.45 -2.66
N TYR A 122 -4.35 10.33 -3.35
CA TYR A 122 -5.22 10.06 -4.50
C TYR A 122 -6.41 9.22 -4.01
N PRO A 123 -7.60 9.83 -3.82
CA PRO A 123 -8.77 9.08 -3.36
C PRO A 123 -9.26 8.14 -4.47
N ILE A 124 -9.58 6.90 -4.14
CA ILE A 124 -10.18 5.93 -5.04
C ILE A 124 -11.69 6.22 -5.08
N VAL A 125 -12.21 6.55 -6.27
CA VAL A 125 -13.65 6.84 -6.46
C VAL A 125 -14.37 5.74 -7.25
N GLY A 126 -13.62 4.74 -7.72
CA GLY A 126 -14.15 3.59 -8.41
C GLY A 126 -13.03 2.72 -8.98
N MET A 127 -13.43 1.63 -9.62
CA MET A 127 -12.51 0.70 -10.29
C MET A 127 -13.12 0.23 -11.60
N GLN A 128 -12.29 0.12 -12.63
CA GLN A 128 -12.64 -0.52 -13.89
C GLN A 128 -11.65 -1.66 -14.15
N ASP A 129 -12.16 -2.89 -14.20
CA ASP A 129 -11.36 -4.12 -14.20
C ASP A 129 -10.39 -4.18 -13.01
N VAL A 130 -9.09 -3.94 -13.26
CA VAL A 130 -8.02 -3.92 -12.25
C VAL A 130 -7.37 -2.54 -12.12
N ILE A 131 -7.96 -1.51 -12.71
CA ILE A 131 -7.46 -0.13 -12.75
C ILE A 131 -8.31 0.75 -11.85
N PHE A 132 -7.68 1.46 -10.93
CA PHE A 132 -8.35 2.43 -10.06
C PHE A 132 -8.70 3.70 -10.82
N ASN A 133 -9.90 4.22 -10.57
CA ASN A 133 -10.29 5.57 -10.94
C ASN A 133 -10.05 6.47 -9.73
N PHE A 134 -9.21 7.49 -9.89
CA PHE A 134 -8.90 8.42 -8.82
C PHE A 134 -9.74 9.69 -8.91
N GLY A 135 -10.12 10.22 -7.76
CA GLY A 135 -10.67 11.56 -7.61
C GLY A 135 -9.57 12.63 -7.61
N GLU A 136 -9.96 13.86 -7.32
CA GLU A 136 -9.03 15.00 -7.24
C GLU A 136 -7.92 14.75 -6.19
N PRO A 137 -6.63 14.80 -6.57
CA PRO A 137 -5.51 14.62 -5.65
C PRO A 137 -5.49 15.71 -4.58
N ARG A 138 -5.19 15.31 -3.35
CA ARG A 138 -5.15 16.21 -2.19
C ARG A 138 -3.74 16.28 -1.63
N LEU A 139 -3.22 17.49 -1.47
CA LEU A 139 -1.85 17.69 -0.95
C LEU A 139 -1.73 17.14 0.47
N VAL A 140 -0.66 16.40 0.73
CA VAL A 140 -0.36 15.78 2.03
C VAL A 140 0.93 16.35 2.62
N ALA A 141 1.96 16.53 1.81
CA ALA A 141 3.23 17.15 2.21
C ALA A 141 3.93 17.81 1.02
N ASN A 142 4.87 18.73 1.29
CA ASN A 142 5.59 19.47 0.23
C ASN A 142 6.81 18.72 -0.32
N SER A 143 7.31 17.73 0.40
CA SER A 143 8.44 16.88 0.02
C SER A 143 8.39 15.56 0.78
N ILE A 144 9.24 14.61 0.40
CA ILE A 144 9.41 13.38 1.18
C ILE A 144 9.99 13.65 2.58
N ASP A 145 10.87 14.66 2.69
CA ASP A 145 11.40 15.09 3.98
C ASP A 145 10.29 15.65 4.86
N ASP A 146 9.49 16.55 4.30
CA ASP A 146 8.33 17.15 4.97
C ASP A 146 7.33 16.09 5.40
N PHE A 147 7.12 15.05 4.59
CA PHE A 147 6.28 13.91 4.95
C PHE A 147 6.81 13.19 6.18
N PHE A 148 8.06 12.69 6.16
CA PHE A 148 8.62 11.94 7.27
C PHE A 148 8.84 12.78 8.54
N ASP A 149 9.13 14.08 8.40
CA ASP A 149 9.32 14.99 9.54
C ASP A 149 8.00 15.30 10.27
N ASN A 150 6.87 15.26 9.56
CA ASN A 150 5.55 15.54 10.09
C ASN A 150 4.72 14.28 10.37
N LEU A 151 5.31 13.08 10.28
CA LEU A 151 4.65 11.86 10.76
C LEU A 151 4.47 11.93 12.28
N VAL A 152 3.22 11.78 12.70
CA VAL A 152 2.81 11.54 14.07
C VAL A 152 2.67 10.04 14.25
N VAL A 153 3.46 9.47 15.16
CA VAL A 153 3.41 8.05 15.52
C VAL A 153 2.94 7.98 16.96
N LEU A 154 1.81 7.31 17.19
CA LEU A 154 1.26 7.12 18.53
C LEU A 154 1.70 5.75 19.05
N ASP A 155 2.37 5.74 20.19
CA ASP A 155 2.81 4.50 20.84
C ASP A 155 1.58 3.68 21.28
N GLY A 156 1.21 2.72 20.44
CA GLY A 156 0.16 1.75 20.64
C GLY A 156 0.17 0.78 19.47
N HIS A 157 0.24 -0.52 19.74
CA HIS A 157 0.11 -1.53 18.68
C HIS A 157 -1.27 -1.37 18.04
N LYS A 158 -1.34 -1.32 16.70
CA LYS A 158 -2.64 -1.40 16.01
C LYS A 158 -3.36 -2.67 16.47
N ALA A 159 -4.64 -2.57 16.80
CA ALA A 159 -5.46 -3.74 17.06
C ALA A 159 -5.60 -4.49 15.73
N ILE A 160 -4.86 -5.59 15.56
CA ILE A 160 -4.96 -6.45 14.37
C ILE A 160 -6.39 -7.02 14.35
N PRO A 161 -7.24 -6.71 13.36
CA PRO A 161 -8.48 -7.45 13.19
C PRO A 161 -8.10 -8.89 12.84
N ALA A 162 -8.46 -9.84 13.70
CA ALA A 162 -8.28 -11.24 13.41
C ALA A 162 -9.04 -11.55 12.11
N ILE A 163 -8.32 -12.02 11.09
CA ILE A 163 -8.94 -12.58 9.89
C ILE A 163 -9.70 -13.82 10.38
N GLU A 164 -11.02 -13.75 10.45
CA GLU A 164 -11.85 -14.93 10.66
C GLU A 164 -11.68 -15.84 9.42
N GLU A 165 -10.96 -16.94 9.58
CA GLU A 165 -10.97 -18.03 8.61
C GLU A 165 -12.42 -18.50 8.44
N ILE A 166 -13.01 -18.22 7.28
CA ILE A 166 -14.29 -18.79 6.90
C ILE A 166 -14.01 -20.26 6.57
N GLU A 167 -14.21 -21.15 7.55
CA GLU A 167 -14.34 -22.58 7.27
C GLU A 167 -15.60 -22.77 6.41
N GLU A 168 -15.42 -23.03 5.11
CA GLU A 168 -16.47 -23.51 4.24
C GLU A 168 -16.99 -24.86 4.78
N GLY A 169 -18.16 -24.81 5.43
CA GLY A 169 -18.87 -25.98 5.92
C GLY A 169 -19.17 -26.95 4.79
N GLN A 170 -18.53 -28.12 4.82
CA GLN A 170 -18.94 -29.28 4.02
C GLN A 170 -20.30 -29.77 4.54
N THR A 171 -21.35 -29.54 3.75
CA THR A 171 -22.66 -30.16 3.95
C THR A 171 -22.57 -31.64 3.61
N GLU A 172 -22.49 -32.50 4.62
CA GLU A 172 -22.78 -33.93 4.47
C GLU A 172 -24.31 -34.10 4.35
N THR A 173 -24.76 -34.43 3.14
CA THR A 173 -26.11 -34.93 2.89
C THR A 173 -26.22 -36.39 3.32
N ALA A 174 -26.84 -36.64 4.46
CA ALA A 174 -27.47 -37.90 4.86
C ALA A 174 -28.77 -37.50 5.58
N GLY A 175 -29.97 -37.97 5.29
CA GLY A 175 -30.44 -39.20 4.67
C GLY A 175 -31.89 -39.35 5.16
N VAL A 176 -32.84 -39.21 4.23
CA VAL A 176 -34.21 -39.78 4.22
C VAL A 176 -35.04 -39.72 5.52
N MET A 177 -36.05 -38.86 5.52
CA MET A 177 -37.20 -38.89 6.45
C MET A 177 -38.03 -40.18 6.30
N PRO A 178 -38.57 -40.77 7.39
CA PRO A 178 -39.62 -41.76 7.32
C PRO A 178 -41.00 -41.06 7.38
N GLU A 179 -41.82 -41.23 6.34
CA GLU A 179 -43.25 -40.92 6.41
C GLU A 179 -44.02 -42.25 6.47
N LEU A 180 -44.70 -42.46 7.59
CA LEU A 180 -45.68 -43.52 7.80
C LEU A 180 -47.00 -43.10 7.15
N SER A 181 -47.61 -44.00 6.37
CA SER A 181 -49.07 -44.06 6.27
C SER A 181 -49.50 -45.46 5.89
N ASP A 182 -50.34 -46.03 6.75
CA ASP A 182 -50.99 -47.33 6.63
C ASP A 182 -52.07 -47.35 5.54
N CYS A 183 -52.35 -48.58 5.07
CA CYS A 183 -53.49 -49.08 4.26
C CYS A 183 -53.43 -48.91 2.73
#